data_AF-A0A382GHR4-F1
#
_entry.id   AF-A0A382GHR4-F1
#
_cell.length_a   1.000
_cell.length_b   1.000
_cell.length_c   1.000
_cell.angle_alpha   90.00
_cell.angle_beta   90.00
_cell.angle_gamma   90.00
#
_symmetry.space_group_name_H-M   'P 1'
#
loop_
_entity.id
_entity.type
_entity.pdbx_description
1 polymer ?
#
loop_
_entity_poly.entity_id
_entity_poly.type
_entity_poly.pdbx_seq_one_letter_code
_entity_poly.pdbx_strand_id
1 'polypeptide(L)'
;PDYKPIEPVINEFNANTDAHQIVRGVLFSILSRYDQYQILNTEEGVFLSGAQPDSAETGLINAKVKFFTISNLSEEKLSYILVAKKQNLPLMDQLMLEGIVIGVVAGLEANDKGFKVSTPYVEKIAAMEAEFEFIRKSDKSKIIPNQVFRSYYLKKHGGNSDGIFSLGTSHVKFETKQAIYNKFPNESFLEDITSEIDSLELAFMDPDEFLAKGGNLKQANNLPDTLLEIKYKLAEDIINEFVPKISKHNVETIVYVAPGDSTGTNLINGNAYQKAINYLENLAEKSDADNYNLGLAYESVGERNQALKYYQAASDMSPENEEYINSINRLK
;
A
#
# COMPACT_ATOMS: atom_id res chain seq x y z
N PRO A 1 -23.52 -1.08 27.06
CA PRO A 1 -23.62 0.39 26.99
C PRO A 1 -24.00 0.79 25.57
N ASP A 2 -25.10 1.52 25.40
CA ASP A 2 -25.53 1.98 24.07
C ASP A 2 -24.44 2.88 23.46
N TYR A 3 -23.78 2.38 22.42
CA TYR A 3 -22.75 3.10 21.68
C TYR A 3 -23.40 4.31 21.00
N LYS A 4 -22.98 5.51 21.39
CA LYS A 4 -23.40 6.75 20.73
C LYS A 4 -22.35 7.15 19.68
N PRO A 5 -22.73 7.31 18.41
CA PRO A 5 -21.78 7.62 17.33
C PRO A 5 -21.10 8.98 17.56
N ILE A 6 -19.80 9.05 17.24
CA ILE A 6 -18.95 10.23 17.44
C ILE A 6 -18.78 10.98 16.11
N GLU A 7 -18.91 12.30 16.09
CA GLU A 7 -18.68 13.15 14.91
C GLU A 7 -17.22 13.67 14.86
N PRO A 8 -16.39 13.32 13.87
CA PRO A 8 -15.00 13.74 13.80
C PRO A 8 -14.83 15.18 13.27
N VAL A 9 -13.86 15.87 13.86
CA VAL A 9 -13.39 17.21 13.50
C VAL A 9 -11.91 17.14 13.14
N ILE A 10 -11.54 17.71 12.00
CA ILE A 10 -10.15 17.75 11.55
C ILE A 10 -9.51 19.05 12.05
N ASN A 11 -8.66 18.96 13.08
CA ASN A 11 -8.18 20.15 13.81
C ASN A 11 -6.77 20.59 13.37
N GLU A 12 -5.70 19.97 13.87
CA GLU A 12 -4.32 20.44 13.65
C GLU A 12 -3.41 19.35 13.07
N PHE A 13 -2.64 19.74 12.07
CA PHE A 13 -1.78 18.89 11.26
C PHE A 13 -0.38 19.50 11.25
N ASN A 14 0.55 18.94 12.03
CA ASN A 14 1.90 19.48 12.19
C ASN A 14 2.91 18.67 11.37
N ALA A 15 3.73 19.35 10.56
CA ALA A 15 4.71 18.69 9.71
C ALA A 15 5.99 19.48 9.49
N ASN A 16 7.00 18.79 8.95
CA ASN A 16 8.23 19.41 8.46
C ASN A 16 8.05 20.17 7.14
N THR A 17 6.92 19.98 6.43
CA THR A 17 6.56 20.60 5.14
C THR A 17 5.02 20.73 5.00
N ASP A 18 4.52 21.33 3.91
CA ASP A 18 3.07 21.44 3.61
C ASP A 18 2.36 20.10 3.30
N ALA A 19 3.05 18.96 3.39
CA ALA A 19 2.48 17.63 3.14
C ALA A 19 1.26 17.32 4.04
N HIS A 20 1.20 17.95 5.21
CA HIS A 20 0.10 17.82 6.16
C HIS A 20 -1.25 18.30 5.61
N GLN A 21 -1.25 19.30 4.72
CA GLN A 21 -2.46 19.79 4.06
C GLN A 21 -3.02 18.75 3.08
N ILE A 22 -2.13 18.02 2.40
CA ILE A 22 -2.52 16.94 1.48
C ILE A 22 -3.14 15.79 2.27
N VAL A 23 -2.51 15.36 3.37
CA VAL A 23 -3.09 14.33 4.26
C VAL A 23 -4.45 14.76 4.79
N ARG A 24 -4.59 16.02 5.24
CA ARG A 24 -5.87 16.60 5.68
C ARG A 24 -6.93 16.57 4.57
N GLY A 25 -6.59 16.98 3.35
CA GLY A 25 -7.51 17.02 2.21
C GLY A 25 -7.94 15.62 1.75
N VAL A 26 -7.01 14.67 1.71
CA VAL A 26 -7.29 13.27 1.37
C VAL A 26 -8.17 12.61 2.44
N LEU A 27 -7.87 12.82 3.73
CA LEU A 27 -8.71 12.37 4.85
C LEU A 27 -10.14 12.92 4.73
N PHE A 28 -10.29 14.22 4.48
CA PHE A 28 -11.59 14.84 4.27
C PHE A 28 -12.34 14.21 3.09
N SER A 29 -11.66 14.00 1.96
CA SER A 29 -12.27 13.40 0.77
C SER A 29 -12.75 11.98 1.04
N ILE A 30 -11.93 11.14 1.67
CA ILE A 30 -12.27 9.74 1.95
C ILE A 30 -13.39 9.65 2.99
N LEU A 31 -13.30 10.40 4.09
CA LEU A 31 -14.37 10.41 5.10
C LEU A 31 -15.70 10.94 4.54
N SER A 32 -15.66 11.89 3.60
CA SER A 32 -16.87 12.43 2.98
C SER A 32 -17.54 11.45 2.00
N ARG A 33 -16.84 10.41 1.53
CA ARG A 33 -17.40 9.35 0.68
C ARG A 33 -18.16 8.30 1.50
N TYR A 34 -17.77 8.10 2.75
CA TYR A 34 -18.39 7.13 3.62
C TYR A 34 -19.34 7.86 4.58
N ASP A 35 -20.65 7.61 4.47
CA ASP A 35 -21.72 8.17 5.35
C ASP A 35 -21.64 7.66 6.82
N GLN A 36 -20.44 7.39 7.29
CA GLN A 36 -20.14 7.01 8.66
C GLN A 36 -20.06 8.24 9.57
N TYR A 37 -19.62 9.38 9.04
CA TYR A 37 -19.27 10.54 9.85
C TYR A 37 -19.78 11.85 9.27
N GLN A 38 -20.35 12.70 10.13
CA GLN A 38 -20.56 14.10 9.81
C GLN A 38 -19.26 14.87 10.08
N ILE A 39 -18.69 15.45 9.04
CA ILE A 39 -17.44 16.23 9.15
C ILE A 39 -17.79 17.70 9.38
N LEU A 40 -17.18 18.29 10.40
CA LEU A 40 -17.40 19.68 10.78
C LEU A 40 -16.26 20.56 10.27
N ASN A 41 -16.60 21.64 9.56
CA ASN A 41 -15.62 22.63 9.12
C ASN A 41 -15.22 23.54 10.31
N THR A 42 -13.92 23.69 10.53
CA THR A 42 -13.31 24.46 11.61
C THR A 42 -12.50 25.66 11.13
N GLU A 43 -12.60 26.02 9.85
CA GLU A 43 -11.93 27.22 9.33
C GLU A 43 -12.40 28.49 10.04
N GLU A 44 -11.44 29.38 10.32
CA GLU A 44 -11.70 30.66 10.97
C GLU A 44 -12.72 31.47 10.16
N GLY A 45 -13.83 31.86 10.80
CA GLY A 45 -14.92 32.62 10.16
C GLY A 45 -16.03 31.77 9.54
N VAL A 46 -15.91 30.43 9.52
CA VAL A 46 -17.00 29.54 9.13
C VAL A 46 -17.88 29.27 10.35
N PHE A 47 -19.04 29.92 10.40
CA PHE A 47 -20.06 29.59 11.40
C PHE A 47 -20.80 28.33 10.97
N LEU A 48 -20.74 27.27 11.78
CA LEU A 48 -21.60 26.09 11.60
C LEU A 48 -23.06 26.54 11.65
N SER A 49 -23.80 26.38 10.54
CA SER A 49 -25.23 26.67 10.49
C SER A 49 -25.99 25.53 11.17
N GLY A 50 -26.52 25.76 12.38
CA GLY A 50 -27.31 24.77 13.12
C GLY A 50 -26.96 24.69 14.60
N ALA A 51 -27.51 23.68 15.29
CA ALA A 51 -27.12 23.36 16.67
C ALA A 51 -25.63 22.96 16.70
N GLN A 52 -24.87 23.55 17.61
CA GLN A 52 -23.47 23.17 17.82
C GLN A 52 -23.43 21.70 18.27
N PRO A 53 -22.63 20.85 17.62
CA PRO A 53 -22.46 19.45 18.02
C PRO A 53 -22.01 19.35 19.47
N ASP A 54 -22.59 18.41 20.22
CA ASP A 54 -22.21 18.18 21.61
C ASP A 54 -20.72 17.85 21.66
N SER A 55 -19.97 18.56 22.50
CA SER A 55 -18.54 18.31 22.68
C SER A 55 -18.25 16.91 23.22
N ALA A 56 -19.21 16.28 23.91
CA ALA A 56 -19.12 14.89 24.32
C ALA A 56 -19.32 13.93 23.15
N GLU A 57 -20.07 14.30 22.11
CA GLU A 57 -20.32 13.46 20.91
C GLU A 57 -19.41 13.87 19.73
N THR A 58 -18.50 14.82 19.94
CA THR A 58 -17.52 15.30 18.94
C THR A 58 -16.14 14.70 19.20
N GLY A 59 -15.53 14.12 18.18
CA GLY A 59 -14.13 13.66 18.18
C GLY A 59 -13.21 14.62 17.42
N LEU A 60 -11.94 14.67 17.75
CA LEU A 60 -10.90 15.46 17.09
C LEU A 60 -9.86 14.50 16.52
N ILE A 61 -9.62 14.57 15.21
CA ILE A 61 -8.53 13.85 14.54
C ILE A 61 -7.37 14.82 14.37
N ASN A 62 -6.27 14.50 15.05
CA ASN A 62 -4.99 15.21 14.93
C ASN A 62 -3.99 14.31 14.19
N ALA A 63 -3.08 14.90 13.42
CA ALA A 63 -2.00 14.15 12.79
C ALA A 63 -0.66 14.88 12.84
N LYS A 64 0.42 14.12 13.08
CA LYS A 64 1.78 14.58 12.84
C LYS A 64 2.31 13.92 11.59
N VAL A 65 2.63 14.70 10.57
CA VAL A 65 3.03 14.20 9.26
C VAL A 65 4.50 14.50 9.00
N LYS A 66 5.27 13.50 8.60
CA LYS A 66 6.65 13.65 8.12
C LYS A 66 6.70 13.20 6.68
N PHE A 67 7.35 13.99 5.85
CA PHE A 67 7.58 13.65 4.45
C PHE A 67 9.06 13.79 4.12
N PHE A 68 9.59 12.80 3.39
CA PHE A 68 10.95 12.76 2.90
C PHE A 68 10.93 12.44 1.41
N THR A 69 11.82 13.08 0.64
CA THR A 69 12.00 12.77 -0.77
C THR A 69 13.47 12.90 -1.16
N ILE A 70 13.89 12.04 -2.08
CA ILE A 70 15.18 12.08 -2.76
C ILE A 70 14.88 11.97 -4.25
N SER A 71 15.53 12.81 -5.06
CA SER A 71 15.46 12.73 -6.51
C SER A 71 16.89 12.72 -7.04
N ASN A 72 17.25 11.64 -7.72
CA ASN A 72 18.55 11.46 -8.35
C ASN A 72 18.40 11.62 -9.86
N LEU A 73 19.21 12.50 -10.44
CA LEU A 73 19.35 12.66 -11.88
C LEU A 73 20.75 12.19 -12.27
N SER A 74 20.86 11.22 -13.16
CA SER A 74 22.16 10.73 -13.64
C SER A 74 22.02 10.08 -15.01
N GLU A 75 23.02 9.33 -15.45
CA GLU A 75 23.05 8.64 -16.73
C GLU A 75 23.68 7.25 -16.62
N GLU A 76 23.23 6.35 -17.48
CA GLU A 76 23.74 4.98 -17.60
C GLU A 76 24.22 4.72 -19.04
N LYS A 77 25.29 3.95 -19.19
CA LYS A 77 25.81 3.60 -20.52
C LYS A 77 25.06 2.38 -21.07
N LEU A 78 24.07 2.63 -21.93
CA LEU A 78 23.31 1.57 -22.58
C LEU A 78 23.91 1.21 -23.94
N SER A 79 23.80 -0.06 -24.30
CA SER A 79 24.11 -0.52 -25.66
C SER A 79 22.93 -0.24 -26.57
N TYR A 80 23.19 0.46 -27.68
CA TYR A 80 22.22 0.60 -28.76
C TYR A 80 22.70 -0.16 -29.99
N ILE A 81 21.74 -0.72 -30.73
CA ILE A 81 21.98 -1.49 -31.95
C ILE A 81 21.20 -0.85 -33.08
N LEU A 82 21.90 -0.47 -34.15
CA LEU A 82 21.27 0.08 -35.34
C LEU A 82 20.78 -1.08 -36.23
N VAL A 83 19.47 -1.11 -36.49
CA VAL A 83 18.87 -2.08 -37.40
C VAL A 83 18.45 -1.38 -38.69
N ALA A 84 19.10 -1.72 -39.80
CA ALA A 84 18.71 -1.25 -41.13
C ALA A 84 17.70 -2.23 -41.75
N LYS A 85 16.49 -1.76 -42.07
CA LYS A 85 15.44 -2.55 -42.73
C LYS A 85 15.30 -2.15 -44.20
N LYS A 86 15.04 -3.12 -45.07
CA LYS A 86 14.66 -2.87 -46.47
C LYS A 86 13.17 -2.52 -46.54
N GLN A 87 12.82 -1.36 -47.10
CA GLN A 87 11.43 -0.99 -47.32
C GLN A 87 10.81 -1.82 -48.47
N ASN A 88 9.51 -2.14 -48.36
CA ASN A 88 8.67 -2.91 -49.31
C ASN A 88 8.67 -4.45 -49.19
N LEU A 89 8.72 -4.99 -47.97
CA LEU A 89 8.43 -6.42 -47.75
C LEU A 89 6.94 -6.68 -47.52
N PRO A 90 6.40 -7.86 -47.89
CA PRO A 90 5.07 -8.29 -47.47
C PRO A 90 4.91 -8.26 -45.95
N LEU A 91 3.70 -7.98 -45.45
CA LEU A 91 3.43 -7.79 -44.01
C LEU A 91 3.94 -8.96 -43.14
N MET A 92 3.73 -10.21 -43.58
CA MET A 92 4.14 -11.38 -42.82
C MET A 92 5.68 -11.52 -42.71
N ASP A 93 6.40 -11.13 -43.77
CA ASP A 93 7.86 -11.11 -43.77
C ASP A 93 8.40 -9.96 -42.91
N GLN A 94 7.69 -8.82 -42.85
CA GLN A 94 8.03 -7.72 -41.95
C GLN A 94 7.90 -8.14 -40.48
N LEU A 95 6.79 -8.77 -40.10
CA LEU A 95 6.54 -9.23 -38.72
C LEU A 95 7.54 -10.31 -38.28
N MET A 96 7.86 -11.27 -39.16
CA MET A 96 8.87 -12.30 -38.88
C MET A 96 10.27 -11.69 -38.69
N LEU A 97 10.65 -10.73 -39.54
CA LEU A 97 11.91 -10.02 -39.39
C LEU A 97 11.95 -9.17 -38.12
N GLU A 98 10.83 -8.58 -37.71
CA GLU A 98 10.75 -7.84 -36.45
C GLU A 98 10.96 -8.74 -35.24
N GLY A 99 10.32 -9.92 -35.20
CA GLY A 99 10.56 -10.90 -34.14
C GLY A 99 12.02 -11.37 -34.07
N ILE A 100 12.65 -11.64 -35.22
CA ILE A 100 14.07 -12.02 -35.30
C ILE A 100 14.97 -10.86 -34.84
N VAL A 101 14.70 -9.63 -35.30
CA VAL A 101 15.47 -8.44 -34.92
C VAL A 101 15.40 -8.21 -33.41
N ILE A 102 14.22 -8.33 -32.80
CA ILE A 102 14.04 -8.18 -31.35
C ILE A 102 14.88 -9.23 -30.61
N GLY A 103 14.83 -10.51 -31.01
CA GLY A 103 15.61 -11.57 -30.39
C GLY A 103 17.12 -11.38 -30.51
N VAL A 104 17.60 -10.91 -31.67
CA VAL A 104 19.02 -10.61 -31.90
C VAL A 104 19.46 -9.38 -31.10
N VAL A 105 18.65 -8.32 -31.05
CA VAL A 105 18.92 -7.10 -30.27
C VAL A 105 18.99 -7.43 -28.78
N ALA A 106 18.01 -8.15 -28.24
CA ALA A 106 18.00 -8.58 -26.85
C ALA A 106 19.22 -9.45 -26.50
N GLY A 107 19.60 -10.39 -27.37
CA GLY A 107 20.78 -11.22 -27.19
C GLY A 107 22.10 -10.44 -27.23
N LEU A 108 22.19 -9.41 -28.07
CA LEU A 108 23.37 -8.55 -28.17
C LEU A 108 23.46 -7.56 -26.98
N GLU A 109 22.34 -7.00 -26.54
CA GLU A 109 22.24 -6.15 -25.35
C GLU A 109 22.66 -6.91 -24.08
N ALA A 110 22.16 -8.15 -23.90
CA ALA A 110 22.56 -9.03 -22.79
C ALA A 110 24.06 -9.37 -22.77
N ASN A 111 24.74 -9.27 -23.92
CA ASN A 111 26.18 -9.52 -24.07
C ASN A 111 27.02 -8.24 -24.18
N ASP A 112 26.46 -7.09 -23.79
CA ASP A 112 27.13 -5.79 -23.80
C ASP A 112 27.61 -5.33 -25.20
N LYS A 113 27.03 -5.88 -26.27
CA LYS A 113 27.37 -5.55 -27.66
C LYS A 113 26.53 -4.37 -28.16
N GLY A 114 27.13 -3.50 -28.98
CA GLY A 114 26.48 -2.29 -29.52
C GLY A 114 27.33 -1.05 -29.33
N PHE A 115 26.86 0.11 -29.79
CA PHE A 115 27.50 1.39 -29.47
C PHE A 115 26.93 1.91 -28.15
N LYS A 116 27.83 2.37 -27.28
CA LYS A 116 27.47 2.84 -25.94
C LYS A 116 27.01 4.29 -26.00
N VAL A 117 25.80 4.55 -25.48
CA VAL A 117 25.24 5.89 -25.33
C VAL A 117 24.96 6.14 -23.86
N SER A 118 25.36 7.31 -23.35
CA SER A 118 24.94 7.79 -22.04
C SER A 118 23.45 8.16 -22.12
N THR A 119 22.61 7.33 -21.50
CA THR A 119 21.17 7.52 -21.45
C THR A 119 20.79 8.06 -20.08
N PRO A 120 20.18 9.27 -20.00
CA PRO A 120 19.82 9.88 -18.74
C PRO A 120 18.67 9.13 -18.06
N TYR A 121 18.65 9.19 -16.73
CA TYR A 121 17.55 8.71 -15.90
C TYR A 121 17.25 9.65 -14.73
N VAL A 122 16.01 9.58 -14.24
CA VAL A 122 15.55 10.20 -13.00
C VAL A 122 15.02 9.11 -12.09
N GLU A 123 15.55 9.03 -10.87
CA GLU A 123 15.08 8.11 -9.85
C GLU A 123 14.54 8.89 -8.65
N LYS A 124 13.27 8.67 -8.32
CA LYS A 124 12.57 9.34 -7.23
C LYS A 124 12.27 8.34 -6.13
N ILE A 125 12.60 8.74 -4.91
CA ILE A 125 12.31 8.03 -3.68
C ILE A 125 11.52 8.98 -2.80
N ALA A 126 10.43 8.52 -2.21
CA ALA A 126 9.73 9.28 -1.20
C ALA A 126 9.17 8.38 -0.10
N ALA A 127 8.99 8.97 1.08
CA ALA A 127 8.40 8.32 2.24
C ALA A 127 7.53 9.31 2.97
N MET A 128 6.35 8.86 3.41
CA MET A 128 5.47 9.62 4.27
C MET A 128 5.19 8.82 5.54
N GLU A 129 5.26 9.46 6.70
CA GLU A 129 4.84 8.91 7.99
C GLU A 129 3.77 9.82 8.58
N ALA A 130 2.64 9.27 8.99
CA ALA A 130 1.59 10.00 9.68
C ALA A 130 1.26 9.31 11.00
N GLU A 131 1.45 10.03 12.11
CA GLU A 131 0.96 9.62 13.43
C GLU A 131 -0.41 10.26 13.65
N PHE A 132 -1.46 9.44 13.69
CA PHE A 132 -2.82 9.91 13.98
C PHE A 132 -3.17 9.71 15.45
N GLU A 133 -3.95 10.66 15.97
CA GLU A 133 -4.61 10.60 17.25
C GLU A 133 -6.09 10.95 17.06
N PHE A 134 -6.99 10.13 17.60
CA PHE A 134 -8.42 10.41 17.63
C PHE A 134 -8.89 10.53 19.08
N ILE A 135 -9.26 11.74 19.50
CA ILE A 135 -9.60 12.07 20.88
C ILE A 135 -10.98 12.70 20.98
N ARG A 136 -11.66 12.56 22.12
CA ARG A 136 -12.93 13.24 22.37
C ARG A 136 -12.69 14.73 22.63
N LYS A 137 -13.55 15.60 22.09
CA LYS A 137 -13.41 17.06 22.20
C LYS A 137 -13.59 17.54 23.65
N SER A 138 -14.53 16.94 24.40
CA SER A 138 -14.89 17.33 25.76
C SER A 138 -13.75 17.17 26.77
N ASP A 139 -13.11 16.01 26.81
CA ASP A 139 -12.18 15.61 27.88
C ASP A 139 -10.79 15.18 27.37
N LYS A 140 -10.58 15.20 26.05
CA LYS A 140 -9.34 14.77 25.39
C LYS A 140 -9.01 13.29 25.63
N SER A 141 -9.98 12.49 26.09
CA SER A 141 -9.81 11.04 26.18
C SER A 141 -9.55 10.45 24.80
N LYS A 142 -8.66 9.45 24.71
CA LYS A 142 -8.35 8.77 23.46
C LYS A 142 -9.51 7.87 23.08
N ILE A 143 -10.14 8.15 21.95
CA ILE A 143 -11.11 7.27 21.31
C ILE A 143 -10.34 6.14 20.63
N ILE A 144 -9.20 6.48 20.01
CA ILE A 144 -8.29 5.51 19.43
C ILE A 144 -6.86 5.87 19.86
N PRO A 145 -6.04 4.90 20.30
CA PRO A 145 -4.66 5.15 20.66
C PRO A 145 -3.86 5.68 19.46
N ASN A 146 -2.72 6.31 19.73
CA ASN A 146 -1.86 6.83 18.68
C ASN A 146 -1.42 5.69 17.76
N GLN A 147 -1.64 5.89 16.46
CA GLN A 147 -1.25 4.92 15.43
C GLN A 147 -0.37 5.60 14.40
N VAL A 148 0.70 4.92 14.00
CA VAL A 148 1.67 5.42 13.04
C VAL A 148 1.54 4.62 11.76
N PHE A 149 1.30 5.32 10.67
CA PHE A 149 1.16 4.77 9.32
C PHE A 149 2.28 5.31 8.46
N ARG A 150 2.75 4.52 7.49
CA ARG A 150 3.72 5.00 6.52
C ARG A 150 3.39 4.47 5.13
N SER A 151 3.85 5.19 4.14
CA SER A 151 3.79 4.79 2.74
C SER A 151 5.10 5.18 2.05
N TYR A 152 5.48 4.41 1.03
CA TYR A 152 6.74 4.54 0.31
C TYR A 152 6.50 4.62 -1.20
N TYR A 153 7.36 5.39 -1.86
CA TYR A 153 7.36 5.54 -3.31
C TYR A 153 8.77 5.37 -3.84
N LEU A 154 8.95 4.54 -4.85
CA LEU A 154 10.21 4.33 -5.54
C LEU A 154 9.96 4.13 -7.04
N LYS A 155 10.41 5.06 -7.87
CA LYS A 155 10.29 4.93 -9.33
C LYS A 155 11.50 5.51 -10.05
N LYS A 156 12.02 4.78 -11.03
CA LYS A 156 13.06 5.24 -11.95
C LYS A 156 12.46 5.39 -13.35
N HIS A 157 12.78 6.50 -14.00
CA HIS A 157 12.40 6.81 -15.37
C HIS A 157 13.65 7.03 -16.22
N GLY A 158 13.75 6.38 -17.36
CA GLY A 158 14.93 6.44 -18.23
C GLY A 158 16.07 5.57 -17.73
N GLY A 159 17.22 5.65 -18.42
CA GLY A 159 18.32 4.71 -18.22
C GLY A 159 17.95 3.29 -18.66
N ASN A 160 18.54 2.29 -18.03
CA ASN A 160 18.24 0.88 -18.26
C ASN A 160 16.81 0.58 -17.76
N SER A 161 15.89 0.38 -18.71
CA SER A 161 14.51 -0.06 -18.47
C SER A 161 14.43 -1.58 -18.63
N ASP A 162 13.58 -2.24 -17.84
CA ASP A 162 13.54 -3.70 -17.76
C ASP A 162 13.28 -4.35 -19.13
N GLY A 163 14.21 -5.22 -19.53
CA GLY A 163 13.87 -6.32 -20.42
C GLY A 163 13.05 -7.36 -19.65
N ILE A 164 12.40 -8.27 -20.37
CA ILE A 164 11.37 -9.26 -19.97
C ILE A 164 11.59 -10.01 -18.61
N PHE A 165 12.77 -9.96 -17.98
CA PHE A 165 13.09 -10.68 -16.74
C PHE A 165 13.93 -9.95 -15.68
N SER A 166 14.17 -8.63 -15.75
CA SER A 166 14.90 -7.96 -14.66
C SER A 166 13.96 -7.37 -13.60
N LEU A 167 14.06 -7.88 -12.38
CA LEU A 167 13.63 -7.18 -11.17
C LEU A 167 14.71 -6.15 -10.80
N GLY A 168 14.85 -5.02 -11.52
CA GLY A 168 16.16 -4.34 -11.49
C GLY A 168 16.34 -2.90 -11.94
N THR A 169 15.31 -2.07 -12.17
CA THR A 169 15.58 -0.69 -12.63
C THR A 169 16.20 0.23 -11.57
N SER A 170 15.81 0.13 -10.31
CA SER A 170 16.24 1.09 -9.28
C SER A 170 17.68 0.84 -8.76
N HIS A 171 18.46 1.92 -8.58
CA HIS A 171 19.81 1.89 -7.99
C HIS A 171 19.81 1.70 -6.47
N VAL A 172 18.63 1.71 -5.84
CA VAL A 172 18.52 1.35 -4.44
C VAL A 172 18.91 -0.13 -4.30
N LYS A 173 19.92 -0.39 -3.47
CA LYS A 173 20.42 -1.74 -3.19
C LYS A 173 19.27 -2.68 -2.84
N PHE A 174 19.31 -3.90 -3.37
CA PHE A 174 18.27 -4.90 -3.13
C PHE A 174 18.07 -5.17 -1.63
N GLU A 175 19.15 -5.21 -0.86
CA GLU A 175 19.11 -5.40 0.60
C GLU A 175 18.36 -4.26 1.30
N THR A 176 18.47 -3.02 0.80
CA THR A 176 17.73 -1.88 1.32
C THR A 176 16.25 -1.99 0.98
N LYS A 177 15.90 -2.36 -0.27
CA LYS A 177 14.51 -2.61 -0.68
C LYS A 177 13.88 -3.73 0.17
N GLN A 178 14.60 -4.83 0.32
CA GLN A 178 14.20 -5.99 1.11
C GLN A 178 14.11 -5.66 2.60
N ALA A 179 15.02 -4.84 3.15
CA ALA A 179 14.94 -4.39 4.54
C ALA A 179 13.72 -3.49 4.80
N ILE A 180 13.35 -2.62 3.85
CA ILE A 180 12.13 -1.81 3.93
C ILE A 180 10.91 -2.73 3.89
N TYR A 181 10.82 -3.63 2.90
CA TYR A 181 9.74 -4.60 2.78
C TYR A 181 9.58 -5.49 4.02
N ASN A 182 10.67 -6.09 4.51
CA ASN A 182 10.65 -6.96 5.69
C ASN A 182 10.28 -6.21 6.98
N LYS A 183 10.62 -4.92 7.05
CA LYS A 183 10.30 -4.09 8.22
C LYS A 183 8.85 -3.61 8.18
N PHE A 184 8.29 -3.38 6.98
CA PHE A 184 6.98 -2.79 6.75
C PHE A 184 6.19 -3.54 5.64
N PRO A 185 5.80 -4.80 5.87
CA PRO A 185 5.21 -5.67 4.84
C PRO A 185 3.77 -5.29 4.43
N ASN A 186 3.09 -4.44 5.22
CA ASN A 186 1.70 -4.04 5.03
C ASN A 186 1.54 -2.61 4.47
N GLU A 187 2.65 -1.89 4.29
CA GLU A 187 2.61 -0.52 3.78
C GLU A 187 2.73 -0.58 2.26
N SER A 188 1.80 0.10 1.57
CA SER A 188 1.75 0.20 0.10
C SER A 188 3.10 0.68 -0.42
N PHE A 189 3.90 -0.24 -0.96
CA PHE A 189 4.96 0.11 -1.89
C PHE A 189 4.22 0.29 -3.22
N LEU A 190 3.65 1.48 -3.42
CA LEU A 190 2.80 1.80 -4.58
C LEU A 190 3.37 1.18 -5.86
N GLU A 191 2.54 0.35 -6.50
CA GLU A 191 2.54 -0.09 -7.90
C GLU A 191 3.66 0.59 -8.73
N ASP A 192 4.71 -0.08 -9.19
CA ASP A 192 4.71 -1.30 -9.98
C ASP A 192 6.12 -1.90 -10.03
N ILE A 193 6.27 -3.12 -9.52
CA ILE A 193 7.28 -4.04 -10.07
C ILE A 193 6.67 -4.85 -11.22
N THR A 194 5.35 -4.73 -11.48
CA THR A 194 4.60 -5.63 -12.36
C THR A 194 3.78 -4.98 -13.47
N SER A 195 3.30 -3.72 -13.43
CA SER A 195 2.47 -3.21 -14.57
C SER A 195 3.22 -2.99 -15.88
N GLU A 196 4.55 -2.91 -15.89
CA GLU A 196 5.30 -2.91 -17.16
C GLU A 196 5.18 -4.28 -17.88
N ILE A 197 4.83 -5.35 -17.16
CA ILE A 197 4.62 -6.70 -17.70
C ILE A 197 3.32 -6.75 -18.54
N ASP A 198 2.24 -6.10 -18.09
CA ASP A 198 0.90 -6.23 -18.69
C ASP A 198 0.78 -5.66 -20.12
N SER A 199 1.50 -4.58 -20.43
CA SER A 199 1.40 -3.95 -21.77
C SER A 199 2.12 -4.75 -22.87
N LEU A 200 3.21 -5.42 -22.50
CA LEU A 200 3.93 -6.34 -23.38
C LEU A 200 3.17 -7.67 -23.52
N GLU A 201 2.65 -8.21 -22.42
CA GLU A 201 1.83 -9.43 -22.44
C GLU A 201 0.56 -9.24 -23.26
N LEU A 202 -0.12 -8.09 -23.16
CA LEU A 202 -1.27 -7.74 -24.01
C LEU A 202 -0.89 -7.63 -25.50
N ALA A 203 0.29 -7.09 -25.82
CA ALA A 203 0.78 -7.04 -27.21
C ALA A 203 1.06 -8.44 -27.79
N PHE A 204 1.43 -9.41 -26.95
CA PHE A 204 1.65 -10.81 -27.35
C PHE A 204 0.35 -11.62 -27.41
N MET A 205 -0.58 -11.39 -26.48
CA MET A 205 -1.81 -12.17 -26.34
C MET A 205 -2.95 -11.66 -27.22
N ASP A 206 -3.11 -10.35 -27.37
CA ASP A 206 -4.14 -9.72 -28.19
C ASP A 206 -3.60 -8.48 -28.94
N PRO A 207 -2.92 -8.69 -30.09
CA PRO A 207 -2.31 -7.63 -30.88
C PRO A 207 -3.33 -6.62 -31.43
N ASP A 208 -4.56 -7.06 -31.67
CA ASP A 208 -5.61 -6.21 -32.24
C ASP A 208 -6.19 -5.27 -31.16
N GLU A 209 -6.38 -5.74 -29.92
CA GLU A 209 -6.74 -4.89 -28.79
C GLU A 209 -5.63 -3.89 -28.46
N PHE A 210 -4.36 -4.33 -28.50
CA PHE A 210 -3.19 -3.47 -28.29
C PHE A 210 -3.14 -2.31 -29.31
N LEU A 211 -3.38 -2.60 -30.59
CA LEU A 211 -3.45 -1.59 -31.64
C LEU A 211 -4.71 -0.72 -31.52
N ALA A 212 -5.85 -1.29 -31.08
CA ALA A 212 -7.11 -0.56 -30.87
C ALA A 212 -7.05 0.42 -29.68
N LYS A 213 -6.29 0.09 -28.62
CA LYS A 213 -5.92 1.03 -27.53
C LYS A 213 -4.95 2.12 -27.98
N GLY A 214 -4.58 2.09 -29.26
CA GLY A 214 -3.95 3.17 -29.99
C GLY A 214 -2.51 2.90 -30.38
N GLY A 215 -1.90 1.75 -29.99
CA GLY A 215 -0.48 1.44 -30.29
C GLY A 215 0.49 2.59 -29.97
N ASN A 216 0.06 3.52 -29.11
CA ASN A 216 0.60 4.86 -29.04
C ASN A 216 1.32 4.99 -27.71
N LEU A 217 2.60 5.34 -27.81
CA LEU A 217 3.46 5.94 -26.80
C LEU A 217 2.92 7.29 -26.25
N LYS A 218 1.59 7.44 -26.09
CA LYS A 218 0.88 8.69 -25.76
C LYS A 218 -0.24 8.53 -24.71
N GLN A 219 -0.08 7.62 -23.76
CA GLN A 219 -0.70 7.77 -22.43
C GLN A 219 0.41 7.74 -21.38
N ALA A 220 1.00 8.91 -21.16
CA ALA A 220 1.64 9.49 -19.96
C ALA A 220 2.35 8.64 -18.87
N ASN A 221 2.53 7.33 -18.97
CA ASN A 221 3.21 6.52 -17.94
C ASN A 221 4.74 6.72 -17.92
N ASN A 222 5.30 7.37 -18.96
CA ASN A 222 6.73 7.63 -19.09
C ASN A 222 7.19 8.95 -18.44
N LEU A 223 6.28 9.79 -17.94
CA LEU A 223 6.66 11.04 -17.26
C LEU A 223 6.88 10.78 -15.77
N PRO A 224 7.95 11.31 -15.16
CA PRO A 224 8.17 11.19 -13.73
C PRO A 224 7.05 11.87 -12.95
N ASP A 225 6.35 11.14 -12.09
CA ASP A 225 5.32 11.68 -11.19
C ASP A 225 5.82 12.98 -10.52
N THR A 226 5.01 14.02 -10.57
CA THR A 226 5.31 15.27 -9.88
C THR A 226 5.38 15.03 -8.37
N LEU A 227 6.09 15.91 -7.66
CA LEU A 227 6.15 15.80 -6.20
C LEU A 227 4.76 15.87 -5.55
N LEU A 228 3.83 16.59 -6.17
CA LEU A 228 2.45 16.70 -5.69
C LEU A 228 1.70 15.37 -5.85
N GLU A 229 1.77 14.74 -7.01
CA GLU A 229 1.18 13.41 -7.25
C GLU A 229 1.74 12.36 -6.30
N ILE A 230 3.07 12.35 -6.10
CA ILE A 230 3.71 11.44 -5.13
C ILE A 230 3.14 11.66 -3.73
N LYS A 231 3.03 12.91 -3.26
CA LYS A 231 2.44 13.20 -1.94
C LYS A 231 0.98 12.76 -1.84
N TYR A 232 0.19 12.93 -2.91
CA TYR A 232 -1.21 12.49 -2.93
C TYR A 232 -1.33 10.97 -2.83
N LYS A 233 -0.58 10.21 -3.63
CA LYS A 233 -0.62 8.74 -3.58
C LYS A 233 -0.23 8.21 -2.21
N LEU A 234 0.88 8.71 -1.66
CA LEU A 234 1.35 8.32 -0.32
C LEU A 234 0.32 8.65 0.79
N ALA A 235 -0.34 9.81 0.68
CA ALA A 235 -1.38 10.19 1.62
C ALA A 235 -2.62 9.30 1.46
N GLU A 236 -3.02 8.98 0.22
CA GLU A 236 -4.15 8.10 -0.07
C GLU A 236 -3.95 6.71 0.53
N ASP A 237 -2.77 6.10 0.37
CA ASP A 237 -2.45 4.82 0.99
C ASP A 237 -2.63 4.86 2.52
N ILE A 238 -2.02 5.86 3.16
CA ILE A 238 -2.05 6.04 4.61
C ILE A 238 -3.50 6.20 5.10
N ILE A 239 -4.30 7.00 4.41
CA ILE A 239 -5.69 7.26 4.80
C ILE A 239 -6.57 6.04 4.53
N ASN A 240 -6.34 5.30 3.46
CA ASN A 240 -7.05 4.04 3.18
C ASN A 240 -6.78 2.98 4.25
N GLU A 241 -5.61 2.99 4.89
CA GLU A 241 -5.33 2.13 6.04
C GLU A 241 -5.91 2.68 7.36
N PHE A 242 -5.91 4.00 7.54
CA PHE A 242 -6.38 4.65 8.77
C PHE A 242 -7.91 4.66 8.93
N VAL A 243 -8.64 5.04 7.88
CA VAL A 243 -10.10 5.26 7.95
C VAL A 243 -10.90 4.04 8.42
N PRO A 244 -10.62 2.81 7.96
CA PRO A 244 -11.30 1.62 8.46
C PRO A 244 -11.14 1.42 9.98
N LYS A 245 -9.97 1.76 10.54
CA LYS A 245 -9.68 1.60 11.98
C LYS A 245 -10.47 2.58 12.84
N ILE A 246 -10.96 3.66 12.26
CA ILE A 246 -11.79 4.64 12.95
C ILE A 246 -13.27 4.49 12.64
N SER A 247 -13.76 3.35 12.10
CA SER A 247 -15.18 3.20 11.74
C SER A 247 -16.15 3.33 12.93
N LYS A 248 -17.36 3.88 12.69
CA LYS A 248 -18.45 3.96 13.70
C LYS A 248 -18.97 2.58 14.14
N HIS A 249 -18.62 1.54 13.40
CA HIS A 249 -18.95 0.15 13.71
C HIS A 249 -17.79 -0.59 14.39
N ASN A 250 -16.78 0.14 14.86
CA ASN A 250 -15.69 -0.45 15.60
C ASN A 250 -16.19 -0.89 16.99
N VAL A 251 -15.97 -2.17 17.30
CA VAL A 251 -16.26 -2.74 18.61
C VAL A 251 -14.93 -2.85 19.34
N GLU A 252 -14.72 -2.00 20.35
CA GLU A 252 -13.62 -2.22 21.29
C GLU A 252 -13.83 -3.58 21.95
N THR A 253 -12.97 -4.53 21.61
CA THR A 253 -12.95 -5.86 22.22
C THR A 253 -11.63 -6.03 22.94
N ILE A 254 -11.68 -6.59 24.15
CA ILE A 254 -10.45 -7.05 24.81
C ILE A 254 -10.01 -8.26 24.02
N VAL A 255 -8.93 -8.09 23.26
CA VAL A 255 -8.31 -9.15 22.49
C VAL A 255 -7.71 -10.14 23.49
N TYR A 256 -8.42 -11.23 23.76
CA TYR A 256 -7.85 -12.36 24.47
C TYR A 256 -6.81 -13.01 23.56
N VAL A 257 -5.54 -12.98 23.98
CA VAL A 257 -4.46 -13.72 23.30
C VAL A 257 -4.24 -15.00 24.09
N ALA A 258 -4.46 -16.14 23.46
CA ALA A 258 -4.32 -17.44 24.11
C ALA A 258 -2.83 -17.72 24.41
N PRO A 259 -2.51 -18.42 25.51
CA PRO A 259 -1.13 -18.71 25.90
C PRO A 259 -0.54 -19.87 25.08
N GLY A 260 -0.32 -19.64 23.79
CA GLY A 260 0.35 -20.55 22.84
C GLY A 260 1.86 -20.29 22.76
N ASP A 261 2.42 -20.40 21.55
CA ASP A 261 3.81 -20.08 21.29
C ASP A 261 4.13 -18.63 21.68
N SER A 262 5.17 -18.49 22.51
CA SER A 262 5.57 -17.21 23.08
C SER A 262 5.95 -16.14 22.03
N THR A 263 6.52 -16.53 20.89
CA THR A 263 6.90 -15.59 19.82
C THR A 263 5.64 -15.09 19.11
N GLY A 264 4.73 -16.00 18.77
CA GLY A 264 3.43 -15.67 18.19
C GLY A 264 2.63 -14.73 19.09
N THR A 265 2.48 -15.06 20.37
CA THR A 265 1.80 -14.24 21.37
C THR A 265 2.43 -12.85 21.50
N ASN A 266 3.76 -12.75 21.52
CA ASN A 266 4.46 -11.45 21.60
C ASN A 266 4.25 -10.60 20.35
N LEU A 267 4.25 -11.22 19.16
CA LEU A 267 3.98 -10.51 17.91
C LEU A 267 2.55 -9.95 17.88
N ILE A 268 1.56 -10.73 18.34
CA ILE A 268 0.17 -10.29 18.45
C ILE A 268 0.03 -9.14 19.45
N ASN A 269 0.58 -9.28 20.66
CA ASN A 269 0.58 -8.23 21.68
C ASN A 269 1.29 -6.94 21.19
N GLY A 270 2.27 -7.08 20.30
CA GLY A 270 2.94 -5.98 19.62
C GLY A 270 2.22 -5.43 18.38
N ASN A 271 0.98 -5.86 18.11
CA ASN A 271 0.18 -5.54 16.91
C ASN A 271 0.86 -5.90 15.58
N ALA A 272 1.82 -6.83 15.58
CA ALA A 272 2.54 -7.29 14.40
C ALA A 272 1.84 -8.50 13.76
N TYR A 273 0.55 -8.35 13.43
CA TYR A 273 -0.33 -9.46 13.02
C TYR A 273 0.17 -10.23 11.79
N GLN A 274 0.68 -9.55 10.76
CA GLN A 274 1.21 -10.24 9.57
C GLN A 274 2.45 -11.09 9.90
N LYS A 275 3.30 -10.63 10.82
CA LYS A 275 4.46 -11.41 11.28
C LYS A 275 4.00 -12.58 12.14
N ALA A 276 2.98 -12.38 12.97
CA ALA A 276 2.37 -13.45 13.74
C ALA A 276 1.81 -14.53 12.81
N ILE A 277 1.09 -14.15 11.75
CA ILE A 277 0.59 -15.08 10.72
C ILE A 277 1.76 -15.87 10.12
N ASN A 278 2.74 -15.19 9.53
CA ASN A 278 3.88 -15.85 8.87
C ASN A 278 4.64 -16.77 9.83
N TYR A 279 4.80 -16.39 11.08
CA TYR A 279 5.48 -17.20 12.08
C TYR A 279 4.65 -18.42 12.47
N LEU A 280 3.40 -18.22 12.89
CA LEU A 280 2.51 -19.26 13.40
C LEU A 280 2.17 -20.28 12.31
N GLU A 281 1.93 -19.87 11.07
CA GLU A 281 1.67 -20.79 9.94
C GLU A 281 2.83 -21.78 9.71
N ASN A 282 4.07 -21.33 9.94
CA ASN A 282 5.28 -22.14 9.76
C ASN A 282 5.65 -22.98 10.98
N LEU A 283 4.87 -22.94 12.08
CA LEU A 283 5.06 -23.86 13.18
C LEU A 283 4.81 -25.30 12.74
N ALA A 284 5.76 -26.19 13.06
CA ALA A 284 5.70 -27.61 12.72
C ALA A 284 4.49 -28.31 13.38
N GLU A 285 4.20 -27.97 14.62
CA GLU A 285 3.01 -28.39 15.35
C GLU A 285 2.34 -27.15 15.95
N LYS A 286 1.01 -27.09 15.87
CA LYS A 286 0.22 -25.97 16.38
C LYS A 286 -0.71 -26.49 17.48
N SER A 287 -0.67 -25.85 18.64
CA SER A 287 -1.67 -26.07 19.68
C SER A 287 -3.03 -25.49 19.30
N ASP A 288 -4.06 -25.78 20.08
CA ASP A 288 -5.35 -25.11 19.98
C ASP A 288 -5.20 -23.59 20.18
N ALA A 289 -4.38 -23.16 21.14
CA ALA A 289 -4.05 -21.77 21.40
C ALA A 289 -3.32 -21.10 20.22
N ASP A 290 -2.44 -21.81 19.52
CA ASP A 290 -1.75 -21.29 18.33
C ASP A 290 -2.70 -21.11 17.15
N ASN A 291 -3.60 -22.07 16.92
CA ASN A 291 -4.63 -21.95 15.90
C ASN A 291 -5.58 -20.78 16.22
N TYR A 292 -5.97 -20.62 17.49
CA TYR A 292 -6.79 -19.49 17.90
C TYR A 292 -6.07 -18.15 17.66
N ASN A 293 -4.81 -18.04 18.08
CA ASN A 293 -3.99 -16.84 17.89
C ASN A 293 -3.76 -16.53 16.40
N LEU A 294 -3.66 -17.55 15.56
CA LEU A 294 -3.58 -17.40 14.11
C LEU A 294 -4.91 -16.85 13.53
N GLY A 295 -6.05 -17.38 13.99
CA GLY A 295 -7.37 -16.84 13.64
C GLY A 295 -7.52 -15.37 14.03
N LEU A 296 -7.02 -15.01 15.22
CA LEU A 296 -7.02 -13.65 15.73
C LEU A 296 -6.13 -12.70 14.91
N ALA A 297 -4.98 -13.17 14.46
CA ALA A 297 -4.11 -12.40 13.60
C ALA A 297 -4.75 -12.17 12.21
N TYR A 298 -5.42 -13.18 11.63
CA TYR A 298 -6.17 -13.04 10.39
C TYR A 298 -7.39 -12.11 10.51
N GLU A 299 -8.13 -12.18 11.61
CA GLU A 299 -9.25 -11.27 11.88
C GLU A 299 -8.74 -9.82 11.92
N SER A 300 -7.60 -9.60 12.57
CA SER A 300 -6.98 -8.27 12.74
C SER A 300 -6.46 -7.65 11.44
N VAL A 301 -6.17 -8.46 10.42
CA VAL A 301 -5.82 -7.96 9.07
C VAL A 301 -7.00 -7.96 8.10
N GLY A 302 -8.22 -8.27 8.57
CA GLY A 302 -9.46 -8.22 7.77
C GLY A 302 -9.76 -9.50 6.98
N GLU A 303 -8.94 -10.54 7.10
CA GLU A 303 -9.10 -11.82 6.40
C GLU A 303 -10.12 -12.74 7.09
N ARG A 304 -11.38 -12.33 7.06
CA ARG A 304 -12.49 -12.97 7.82
C ARG A 304 -12.63 -14.48 7.57
N ASN A 305 -12.43 -14.94 6.33
CA ASN A 305 -12.55 -16.35 5.98
C ASN A 305 -11.44 -17.20 6.59
N GLN A 306 -10.19 -16.71 6.55
CA GLN A 306 -9.06 -17.40 7.19
C GLN A 306 -9.20 -17.38 8.70
N ALA A 307 -9.62 -16.24 9.26
CA ALA A 307 -9.90 -16.12 10.69
C ALA A 307 -10.89 -17.19 11.17
N LEU A 308 -12.02 -17.32 10.48
CA LEU A 308 -13.05 -18.31 10.81
C LEU A 308 -12.53 -19.75 10.73
N LYS A 309 -11.73 -20.08 9.70
CA LYS A 309 -11.11 -21.40 9.53
C LYS A 309 -10.22 -21.76 10.72
N TYR A 310 -9.36 -20.84 11.15
CA TYR A 310 -8.41 -21.11 12.24
C TYR A 310 -9.07 -21.09 13.62
N TYR A 311 -10.09 -20.24 13.83
CA TYR A 311 -10.92 -20.34 15.03
C TYR A 311 -11.69 -21.66 15.13
N GLN A 312 -12.22 -22.17 14.01
CA GLN A 312 -12.84 -23.50 13.96
C GLN A 312 -11.83 -24.60 14.28
N ALA A 313 -10.63 -24.57 13.70
CA ALA A 313 -9.58 -25.53 14.02
C ALA A 313 -9.21 -25.53 15.52
N ALA A 314 -9.12 -24.36 16.14
CA ALA A 314 -8.90 -24.25 17.59
C ALA A 314 -10.06 -24.84 18.41
N SER A 315 -11.29 -24.52 18.02
CA SER A 315 -12.50 -25.05 18.68
C SER A 315 -12.67 -26.55 18.47
N ASP A 316 -12.24 -27.13 17.35
CA ASP A 316 -12.29 -28.57 17.12
C ASP A 316 -11.31 -29.32 18.04
N MET A 317 -10.18 -28.70 18.38
CA MET A 317 -9.20 -29.23 19.33
C MET A 317 -9.63 -29.04 20.79
N SER A 318 -10.29 -27.93 21.10
CA SER A 318 -10.78 -27.58 22.45
C SER A 318 -12.27 -27.15 22.41
N PRO A 319 -13.22 -28.09 22.27
CA PRO A 319 -14.64 -27.79 22.03
C PRO A 319 -15.38 -27.13 23.19
N GLU A 320 -14.80 -27.13 24.39
CA GLU A 320 -15.38 -26.52 25.59
C GLU A 320 -14.81 -25.13 25.88
N ASN A 321 -13.87 -24.63 25.06
CA ASN A 321 -13.28 -23.31 25.25
C ASN A 321 -14.23 -22.21 24.76
N GLU A 322 -14.89 -21.54 25.70
CA GLU A 322 -15.88 -20.49 25.44
C GLU A 322 -15.32 -19.34 24.59
N GLU A 323 -14.05 -18.95 24.75
CA GLU A 323 -13.43 -17.86 23.97
C GLU A 323 -13.35 -18.22 22.47
N TYR A 324 -13.07 -19.48 22.17
CA TYR A 324 -12.96 -19.96 20.78
C TYR A 324 -14.34 -20.00 20.13
N ILE A 325 -15.34 -20.51 20.85
CA ILE A 325 -16.73 -20.56 20.39
C ILE A 325 -17.28 -19.14 20.17
N ASN A 326 -17.03 -18.23 21.10
CA ASN A 326 -17.48 -16.84 21.02
C ASN A 326 -16.84 -16.12 19.82
N SER A 327 -15.56 -16.37 19.55
CA SER A 327 -14.87 -15.80 18.39
C SER A 327 -15.45 -16.32 17.07
N ILE A 328 -15.76 -17.63 16.95
CA ILE A 328 -16.47 -18.16 15.77
C ILE A 328 -17.82 -17.48 15.58
N ASN A 329 -18.61 -17.33 16.65
CA ASN A 329 -19.94 -16.74 16.59
C ASN A 329 -19.90 -15.25 16.20
N ARG A 330 -18.86 -14.51 16.61
CA ARG A 330 -18.62 -13.11 16.19
C ARG A 330 -18.36 -12.99 14.68
N LEU A 331 -17.77 -14.01 14.06
CA LEU A 331 -17.43 -14.04 12.63
C LEU A 331 -18.48 -14.73 11.74
N LYS A 332 -19.58 -15.23 12.31
CA LYS A 332 -20.75 -15.67 11.53
C LYS A 332 -21.71 -14.52 11.26
#